data_AF-M4BWY6-F1
#
_entry.id   AF-M4BWY6-F1
#
_cell.length_a   1.000
_cell.length_b   1.000
_cell.length_c   1.000
_cell.angle_alpha   90.00
_cell.angle_beta   90.00
_cell.angle_gamma   90.00
#
_symmetry.space_group_name_H-M   'P 1'
#
loop_
_entity.id
_entity.type
_entity.pdbx_description
1 polymer ?
#
loop_
_entity_poly.entity_id
_entity_poly.type
_entity_poly.pdbx_seq_one_letter_code
_entity_poly.pdbx_strand_id
1 'polypeptide(L)'
;MQQRRYRIQPSQTYQLDQVLPADAPPCTYAFTKFMGIPCAHAIKQKSASKEQVRVSDFRSHWWLQQASFKISNTLPSDNSLGNVLANISEKHQNLAPHQRHIFRKMVFDVVEKDGVECVANPQVIRTHGCPEGSVNRKTDNTTGRDPSAFEYVDGKVPPPGKKRCSICRSFAHNKRRCTENAGFKEAKR
;
A
#
# COMPACT_ATOMS: atom_id res chain seq x y z
N MET A 1 -28.66 3.97 -27.23
CA MET A 1 -28.07 4.42 -25.94
C MET A 1 -28.09 3.25 -24.97
N GLN A 2 -26.97 2.56 -24.76
CA GLN A 2 -26.89 1.41 -23.84
C GLN A 2 -26.32 1.87 -22.50
N GLN A 3 -27.15 1.83 -21.47
CA GLN A 3 -26.76 2.17 -20.10
C GLN A 3 -25.92 1.02 -19.52
N ARG A 4 -24.63 1.27 -19.27
CA ARG A 4 -23.76 0.32 -18.56
C ARG A 4 -24.10 0.37 -17.07
N ARG A 5 -24.70 -0.71 -16.57
CA ARG A 5 -24.91 -0.96 -15.14
C ARG A 5 -23.55 -1.28 -14.51
N TYR A 6 -23.02 -0.39 -13.68
CA TYR A 6 -21.84 -0.70 -12.87
C TYR A 6 -22.27 -1.52 -11.65
N ARG A 7 -21.72 -2.74 -11.54
CA ARG A 7 -21.89 -3.62 -10.39
C ARG A 7 -20.91 -3.17 -9.31
N ILE A 8 -21.39 -2.42 -8.32
CA ILE A 8 -20.62 -2.09 -7.12
C ILE A 8 -20.38 -3.41 -6.39
N GLN A 9 -19.12 -3.82 -6.25
CA GLN A 9 -18.79 -4.97 -5.41
C GLN A 9 -18.95 -4.56 -3.93
N PRO A 10 -19.52 -5.44 -3.09
CA PRO A 10 -19.57 -5.20 -1.65
C PRO A 10 -18.14 -5.08 -1.11
N SER A 11 -17.95 -4.10 -0.22
CA SER A 11 -16.74 -3.83 0.53
C SER A 11 -16.16 -5.14 1.09
N GLN A 12 -14.94 -5.49 0.67
CA GLN A 12 -14.19 -6.56 1.29
C GLN A 12 -13.99 -6.22 2.77
N THR A 13 -14.69 -6.93 3.65
CA THR A 13 -14.36 -6.94 5.07
C THR A 13 -13.01 -7.64 5.21
N TYR A 14 -11.96 -6.87 5.49
CA TYR A 14 -10.64 -7.42 5.80
C TYR A 14 -10.73 -8.21 7.11
N GLN A 15 -10.82 -9.54 7.03
CA GLN A 15 -10.66 -10.40 8.19
C GLN A 15 -9.18 -10.35 8.60
N LEU A 16 -8.92 -9.76 9.77
CA LEU A 16 -7.60 -9.62 10.39
C LEU A 16 -7.13 -10.92 11.07
N ASP A 17 -7.50 -12.09 10.52
CA ASP A 17 -7.17 -13.41 11.07
C ASP A 17 -5.98 -14.06 10.35
N GLN A 18 -5.08 -13.27 9.76
CA GLN A 18 -3.85 -13.80 9.18
C GLN A 18 -2.83 -14.09 10.28
N VAL A 19 -2.93 -15.29 10.84
CA VAL A 19 -1.88 -15.89 11.69
C VAL A 19 -0.60 -16.00 10.86
N LEU A 20 0.50 -15.34 11.26
CA LEU A 20 1.80 -15.57 10.64
C LEU A 20 2.09 -17.08 10.61
N PRO A 21 2.59 -17.61 9.47
CA PRO A 21 3.00 -19.01 9.37
C PRO A 21 3.89 -19.41 10.54
N ALA A 22 3.75 -20.64 11.04
CA ALA A 22 4.60 -21.15 12.12
C ALA A 22 6.10 -21.08 11.76
N ASP A 23 6.41 -21.19 10.46
CA ASP A 23 7.77 -21.20 9.91
C ASP A 23 8.22 -19.81 9.40
N ALA A 24 7.69 -18.72 9.96
CA ALA A 24 8.11 -17.39 9.56
C ALA A 24 9.62 -17.18 9.85
N PRO A 25 10.38 -16.59 8.91
CA PRO A 25 11.81 -16.31 9.12
C PRO A 25 12.01 -15.39 10.33
N PRO A 26 13.19 -15.44 10.98
CA PRO A 26 13.46 -14.60 12.14
C PRO A 26 13.24 -13.12 11.82
N CYS A 27 12.71 -12.41 12.81
CA CYS A 27 12.42 -10.98 12.65
C CYS A 27 13.72 -10.21 12.34
N THR A 28 13.76 -9.56 11.18
CA THR A 28 14.88 -8.69 10.77
C THR A 28 14.80 -7.29 11.37
N TYR A 29 13.70 -6.96 12.07
CA TYR A 29 13.38 -5.65 12.62
C TYR A 29 13.39 -4.50 11.60
N ALA A 30 13.43 -4.80 10.30
CA ALA A 30 13.56 -3.79 9.24
C ALA A 30 12.42 -2.77 9.27
N PHE A 31 11.18 -3.23 9.47
CA PHE A 31 10.01 -2.36 9.57
C PHE A 31 10.08 -1.40 10.77
N THR A 32 10.48 -1.89 11.94
CA THR A 32 10.56 -1.04 13.13
C THR A 32 11.76 -0.10 13.08
N LYS A 33 12.89 -0.56 12.51
CA LYS A 33 14.12 0.22 12.38
C LYS A 33 14.01 1.33 11.33
N PHE A 34 13.55 1.00 10.13
CA PHE A 34 13.56 1.90 8.98
C PHE A 34 12.20 2.57 8.77
N MET A 35 11.12 1.79 8.85
CA MET A 35 9.78 2.31 8.62
C MET A 35 9.14 2.85 9.89
N GLY A 36 9.67 2.59 11.09
CA GLY A 36 9.09 3.11 12.33
C GLY A 36 7.71 2.53 12.67
N ILE A 37 7.34 1.38 12.10
CA ILE A 37 6.08 0.68 12.35
C ILE A 37 6.34 -0.71 12.95
N PRO A 38 5.43 -1.25 13.77
CA PRO A 38 5.60 -2.59 14.33
C PRO A 38 5.57 -3.63 13.22
N CYS A 39 6.53 -4.56 13.23
CA CYS A 39 6.52 -5.67 12.29
C CYS A 39 5.42 -6.68 12.65
N ALA A 40 5.07 -7.55 11.71
CA ALA A 40 4.06 -8.58 11.92
C ALA A 40 4.38 -9.48 13.14
N HIS A 41 5.66 -9.79 13.40
CA HIS A 41 6.07 -10.55 14.58
C HIS A 41 5.75 -9.83 15.89
N ALA A 42 6.01 -8.52 15.97
CA ALA A 42 5.72 -7.72 17.16
C ALA A 42 4.20 -7.63 17.40
N ILE A 43 3.41 -7.50 16.33
CA ILE A 43 1.95 -7.51 16.41
C ILE A 43 1.45 -8.89 16.88
N LYS A 44 2.00 -9.99 16.35
CA LYS A 44 1.66 -11.35 16.79
C LYS A 44 2.06 -11.63 18.24
N GLN A 45 3.19 -11.10 18.70
CA GLN A 45 3.61 -11.24 20.09
C GLN A 45 2.63 -10.52 21.02
N LYS A 46 2.22 -9.29 20.67
CA LYS A 46 1.22 -8.54 21.44
C LYS A 46 -0.15 -9.20 21.42
N SER A 47 -0.59 -9.72 20.28
CA SER A 47 -1.86 -10.45 20.21
C SER A 47 -1.82 -11.74 21.05
N ALA A 48 -0.69 -12.45 21.06
CA ALA A 48 -0.49 -13.63 21.91
C ALA A 48 -0.49 -13.29 23.41
N SER A 49 0.06 -12.13 23.81
CA SER A 49 0.03 -11.65 25.20
C SER A 49 -1.29 -10.96 25.59
N LYS A 50 -2.30 -10.96 24.70
CA LYS A 50 -3.57 -10.22 24.85
C LYS A 50 -3.38 -8.70 25.06
N GLU A 51 -2.23 -8.18 24.63
CA GLU A 51 -1.95 -6.75 24.62
C GLU A 51 -2.48 -6.14 23.32
N GLN A 52 -3.07 -4.94 23.42
CA GLN A 52 -3.50 -4.20 22.24
C GLN A 52 -2.34 -3.42 21.62
N VAL A 53 -2.34 -3.31 20.29
CA VAL A 53 -1.43 -2.40 19.58
C VAL A 53 -1.83 -0.96 19.90
N ARG A 54 -0.91 -0.19 20.46
CA ARG A 54 -1.10 1.20 20.86
C ARG A 54 -0.49 2.14 19.85
N VAL A 55 -0.93 3.40 19.83
CA VAL A 55 -0.32 4.46 19.00
C VAL A 55 1.16 4.63 19.31
N SER A 56 1.57 4.40 20.57
CA SER A 56 2.97 4.42 21.00
C SER A 56 3.85 3.36 20.35
N ASP A 57 3.28 2.31 19.76
CA ASP A 57 4.02 1.28 19.04
C ASP A 57 4.49 1.76 17.65
N PHE A 58 3.93 2.88 17.19
CA PHE A 58 4.31 3.56 15.95
C PHE A 58 5.18 4.76 16.29
N ARG A 59 6.18 5.06 15.46
CA ARG A 59 6.95 6.30 15.59
C ARG A 59 6.05 7.52 15.35
N SER A 60 6.40 8.63 16.00
CA SER A 60 5.62 9.87 16.00
C SER A 60 5.30 10.44 14.61
N HIS A 61 6.12 10.19 13.59
CA HIS A 61 5.85 10.63 12.22
C HIS A 61 4.73 9.87 11.51
N TRP A 62 4.30 8.72 12.06
CA TRP A 62 3.09 8.00 11.61
C TRP A 62 1.85 8.37 12.40
N TRP A 63 1.99 9.18 13.45
CA TRP A 63 0.83 9.61 14.20
C TRP A 63 0.08 10.59 13.33
N LEU A 64 -1.14 10.21 12.95
CA LEU A 64 -2.08 11.17 12.43
C LEU A 64 -2.25 12.22 13.53
N GLN A 65 -1.86 13.45 13.22
CA GLN A 65 -2.29 14.59 14.02
C GLN A 65 -3.80 14.62 13.86
N GLN A 66 -4.51 13.96 14.78
CA GLN A 66 -5.91 14.26 15.00
C GLN A 66 -5.88 15.75 15.29
N ALA A 67 -6.36 16.56 14.34
CA ALA A 67 -6.76 17.91 14.66
C ALA A 67 -7.57 17.75 15.93
N SER A 68 -7.04 18.27 17.04
CA SER A 68 -7.62 18.07 18.35
C SER A 68 -8.91 18.89 18.36
N PHE A 69 -9.93 18.38 17.68
CA PHE A 69 -11.29 18.66 17.97
C PHE A 69 -11.41 18.19 19.40
N LYS A 70 -11.34 19.14 20.31
CA LYS A 70 -11.78 18.95 21.67
C LYS A 70 -13.26 18.61 21.52
N ILE A 71 -13.56 17.33 21.31
CA ILE A 71 -14.85 16.77 21.62
C ILE A 71 -14.88 16.89 23.13
N SER A 72 -15.32 18.05 23.62
CA SER A 72 -15.63 18.21 25.02
C SER A 72 -16.67 17.15 25.30
N ASN A 73 -16.28 16.06 25.95
CA ASN A 73 -17.15 14.98 26.42
C ASN A 73 -18.18 15.46 27.46
N THR A 74 -18.36 16.77 27.62
CA THR A 74 -19.63 17.32 28.10
C THR A 74 -20.66 17.00 27.03
N LEU A 75 -21.35 15.86 27.17
CA LEU A 75 -22.62 15.62 26.49
C LEU A 75 -23.49 16.85 26.81
N PRO A 76 -23.72 17.78 25.87
CA PRO A 76 -24.52 18.95 26.15
C PRO A 76 -25.95 18.43 26.23
N SER A 77 -26.46 18.35 27.45
CA SER A 77 -27.87 18.16 27.79
C SER A 77 -28.77 18.81 26.74
N ASP A 78 -29.44 18.02 25.90
CA ASP A 78 -30.63 18.24 25.05
C ASP A 78 -30.95 19.63 24.45
N ASN A 79 -30.01 20.56 24.48
CA ASN A 79 -30.14 21.95 24.03
C ASN A 79 -29.16 22.14 22.85
N SER A 80 -29.26 21.26 21.86
CA SER A 80 -30.14 21.37 20.69
C SER A 80 -29.53 22.30 19.66
N LEU A 81 -29.22 21.73 18.50
CA LEU A 81 -28.78 22.40 17.27
C LEU A 81 -29.50 23.75 17.03
N GLY A 82 -30.74 23.90 17.51
CA GLY A 82 -31.47 25.16 17.50
C GLY A 82 -30.73 26.34 18.14
N ASN A 83 -30.05 26.16 19.26
CA ASN A 83 -29.26 27.22 19.91
C ASN A 83 -28.04 27.61 19.08
N VAL A 84 -27.41 26.63 18.44
CA VAL A 84 -26.28 26.87 17.52
C VAL A 84 -26.76 27.67 16.31
N LEU A 85 -27.89 27.29 15.72
CA LEU A 85 -28.49 28.02 14.60
C LEU A 85 -28.93 29.44 15.00
N ALA A 86 -29.48 29.62 16.20
CA ALA A 86 -29.82 30.93 16.75
C ALA A 86 -28.58 31.83 16.88
N ASN A 87 -27.49 31.30 17.44
CA ASN A 87 -26.23 32.04 17.59
C ASN A 87 -25.59 32.39 16.23
N ILE A 88 -25.65 31.49 15.24
CA ILE A 88 -25.17 31.75 13.88
C ILE A 88 -25.99 32.88 13.24
N SER A 89 -27.31 32.84 13.40
CA SER A 89 -28.24 33.86 12.89
C SER A 89 -27.98 35.22 13.53
N GLU A 90 -27.87 35.29 14.86
CA GLU A 90 -27.58 36.52 15.59
C GLU A 90 -26.24 37.12 15.17
N LYS A 91 -25.20 36.29 15.08
CA LYS A 91 -23.87 36.73 14.64
C LYS A 91 -23.90 37.27 13.21
N HIS A 92 -24.65 36.65 12.30
CA HIS A 92 -24.82 37.17 10.95
C HIS A 92 -25.51 38.54 10.94
N GLN A 93 -26.51 38.77 11.79
CA GLN A 93 -27.21 40.06 11.86
C GLN A 93 -26.33 41.19 12.40
N ASN A 94 -25.45 40.89 13.36
CA ASN A 94 -24.56 41.89 13.98
C ASN A 94 -23.32 42.24 13.14
N LEU A 95 -23.07 41.54 12.02
CA LEU A 95 -21.96 41.83 11.12
C LEU A 95 -22.25 42.97 10.16
N ALA A 96 -21.19 43.69 9.77
CA ALA A 96 -21.27 44.69 8.71
C ALA A 96 -21.67 44.05 7.36
N PRO A 97 -22.34 44.77 6.44
CA PRO A 97 -22.90 44.19 5.22
C PRO A 97 -21.90 43.38 4.38
N HIS A 98 -20.65 43.83 4.28
CA HIS A 98 -19.60 43.11 3.54
C HIS A 98 -19.16 41.80 4.22
N GLN A 99 -19.20 41.75 5.56
CA GLN A 99 -18.82 40.57 6.35
C GLN A 99 -19.91 39.51 6.34
N ARG A 100 -21.18 39.92 6.20
CA ARG A 100 -22.32 39.01 6.07
C ARG A 100 -22.18 38.06 4.89
N HIS A 101 -21.72 38.58 3.74
CA HIS A 101 -21.50 37.76 2.54
C HIS A 101 -20.41 36.69 2.75
N ILE A 102 -19.28 37.09 3.34
CA ILE A 102 -18.16 36.18 3.64
C ILE A 102 -18.59 35.11 4.65
N PHE A 103 -19.25 35.53 5.72
CA PHE A 103 -19.76 34.63 6.76
C PHE A 103 -20.76 33.63 6.20
N ARG A 104 -21.70 34.08 5.35
CA ARG A 104 -22.68 33.20 4.70
C ARG A 104 -22.02 32.17 3.81
N LYS A 105 -20.99 32.55 3.06
CA LYS A 105 -20.21 31.61 2.23
C LYS A 105 -19.52 30.54 3.09
N MET A 106 -18.91 30.93 4.20
CA MET A 106 -18.26 29.98 5.12
C MET A 106 -19.26 28.98 5.74
N VAL A 107 -20.42 29.46 6.20
CA VAL A 107 -21.48 28.59 6.74
C VAL A 107 -22.00 27.64 5.66
N PHE A 108 -22.19 28.14 4.44
CA PHE A 108 -22.62 27.32 3.31
C PHE A 108 -21.59 26.24 2.96
N ASP A 109 -20.31 26.58 2.91
CA ASP A 109 -19.23 25.62 2.64
C ASP A 109 -19.19 24.50 3.70
N VAL A 110 -19.50 24.80 4.96
CA VAL A 110 -19.54 23.77 6.03
C VAL A 110 -20.74 22.84 5.87
N VAL A 111 -21.92 23.37 5.51
CA VAL A 111 -23.15 22.58 5.31
C VAL A 111 -23.08 21.75 4.02
N GLU A 112 -22.49 22.30 2.95
CA GLU A 112 -22.38 21.60 1.67
C GLU A 112 -21.27 20.55 1.68
N LYS A 113 -20.20 20.78 2.46
CA LYS A 113 -19.14 19.79 2.71
C LYS A 113 -19.52 18.78 3.80
N ASP A 114 -20.80 18.46 3.96
CA ASP A 114 -21.37 17.40 4.82
C ASP A 114 -20.90 15.97 4.49
N GLY A 115 -19.72 15.83 3.88
CA GLY A 115 -18.94 14.61 3.98
C GLY A 115 -18.03 14.74 5.19
N VAL A 116 -18.24 13.90 6.20
CA VAL A 116 -17.10 13.18 6.76
C VAL A 116 -16.27 12.77 5.55
N GLU A 117 -15.17 13.47 5.29
CA GLU A 117 -14.11 12.93 4.45
C GLU A 117 -13.59 11.74 5.26
N CYS A 118 -14.34 10.63 5.21
CA CYS A 118 -13.78 9.31 5.28
C CYS A 118 -12.64 9.42 4.29
N VAL A 119 -11.40 9.54 4.78
CA VAL A 119 -10.20 9.63 3.97
C VAL A 119 -10.33 8.57 2.91
N ALA A 120 -10.82 8.97 1.74
CA ALA A 120 -11.09 8.04 0.68
C ALA A 120 -9.71 7.75 0.14
N ASN A 121 -9.38 6.46 0.03
CA ASN A 121 -8.14 6.08 -0.64
C ASN A 121 -8.05 6.88 -1.94
N PRO A 122 -6.94 7.60 -2.17
CA PRO A 122 -6.83 8.49 -3.32
C PRO A 122 -7.21 7.68 -4.56
N GLN A 123 -8.00 8.29 -5.45
CA GLN A 123 -8.37 7.64 -6.69
C GLN A 123 -7.09 7.12 -7.35
N VAL A 124 -7.01 5.81 -7.55
CA VAL A 124 -5.88 5.20 -8.24
C VAL A 124 -5.98 5.64 -9.69
N ILE A 125 -5.39 6.79 -9.98
CA ILE A 125 -5.24 7.28 -11.35
C ILE A 125 -4.31 6.28 -12.01
N ARG A 126 -4.87 5.39 -12.83
CA ARG A 126 -4.08 4.61 -13.78
C ARG A 126 -3.47 5.63 -14.73
N THR A 127 -2.21 5.96 -14.50
CA THR A 127 -1.42 6.66 -15.50
C THR A 127 -1.50 5.83 -16.79
N HIS A 128 -1.57 6.51 -17.93
CA HIS A 128 -1.55 5.83 -19.22
C HIS A 128 -0.41 4.82 -19.21
N GLY A 129 -0.77 3.53 -19.30
CA GLY A 129 0.20 2.49 -19.50
C GLY A 129 1.05 2.81 -20.72
N CYS A 130 2.24 2.21 -20.78
CA CYS A 130 3.12 2.37 -21.92
C CYS A 130 2.33 2.09 -23.22
N PRO A 131 2.47 2.94 -24.26
CA PRO A 131 1.67 2.85 -25.46
C PRO A 131 1.65 1.43 -26.04
N GLU A 132 0.50 1.08 -26.61
CA GLU A 132 0.25 -0.20 -27.27
C GLU A 132 1.30 -0.39 -28.37
N GLY A 133 2.18 -1.38 -28.21
CA GLY A 133 3.34 -1.61 -29.09
C GLY A 133 4.72 -1.30 -28.50
N SER A 134 4.80 -0.83 -27.24
CA SER A 134 6.06 -0.81 -26.48
C SER A 134 6.52 -2.24 -26.18
N VAL A 135 7.19 -2.86 -27.15
CA VAL A 135 7.88 -4.12 -26.93
C VAL A 135 8.96 -3.84 -25.90
N ASN A 136 8.82 -4.40 -24.69
CA ASN A 136 9.93 -4.56 -23.77
C ASN A 136 10.96 -5.46 -24.46
N ARG A 137 11.79 -4.86 -25.31
CA ARG A 137 13.01 -5.50 -25.77
C ARG A 137 13.76 -5.74 -24.48
N LYS A 138 13.88 -7.00 -24.06
CA LYS A 138 14.80 -7.44 -23.01
C LYS A 138 16.20 -7.08 -23.50
N THR A 139 16.57 -5.81 -23.35
CA THR A 139 17.94 -5.38 -23.47
C THR A 139 18.56 -5.79 -22.15
N ASP A 140 19.51 -6.71 -22.25
CA ASP A 140 20.50 -6.97 -21.21
C ASP A 140 21.37 -5.71 -21.01
N ASN A 141 20.73 -4.60 -20.61
CA ASN A 141 21.43 -3.42 -20.14
C ASN A 141 21.81 -3.69 -18.69
N THR A 142 23.11 -3.67 -18.42
CA THR A 142 23.77 -4.01 -17.15
C THR A 142 23.35 -3.15 -15.94
N THR A 143 22.44 -2.20 -16.13
CA THR A 143 21.92 -1.29 -15.10
C THR A 143 20.40 -1.39 -14.89
N GLY A 144 19.67 -2.19 -15.68
CA GLY A 144 18.24 -2.43 -15.47
C GLY A 144 18.01 -3.49 -14.42
N ARG A 145 17.55 -3.12 -13.22
CA ARG A 145 17.21 -4.07 -12.16
C ARG A 145 15.89 -4.76 -12.51
N ASP A 146 15.93 -6.06 -12.77
CA ASP A 146 14.73 -6.87 -13.03
C ASP A 146 13.86 -6.94 -11.75
N PRO A 147 12.66 -6.36 -11.74
CA PRO A 147 11.79 -6.35 -10.57
C PRO A 147 11.27 -7.75 -10.21
N SER A 148 11.30 -8.71 -11.15
CA SER A 148 10.95 -10.12 -10.90
C SER A 148 12.09 -10.95 -10.31
N ALA A 149 13.31 -10.39 -10.22
CA ALA A 149 14.44 -11.07 -9.58
C ALA A 149 14.22 -11.34 -8.08
N PHE A 150 13.28 -10.64 -7.44
CA PHE A 150 12.93 -10.83 -6.03
C PHE A 150 11.87 -11.93 -5.80
N GLU A 151 11.21 -12.45 -6.83
CA GLU A 151 10.23 -13.55 -6.72
C GLU A 151 10.84 -14.94 -6.94
N TYR A 152 12.16 -15.02 -7.17
CA TYR A 152 12.86 -16.32 -7.18
C TYR A 152 12.98 -16.84 -5.75
N VAL A 153 11.94 -17.57 -5.31
CA VAL A 153 12.02 -18.48 -4.17
C VAL A 153 13.00 -19.59 -4.54
N ASP A 154 14.02 -19.80 -3.71
CA ASP A 154 15.02 -20.86 -3.87
C ASP A 154 14.34 -22.24 -3.96
N GLY A 155 14.12 -22.70 -5.19
CA GLY A 155 13.45 -23.97 -5.42
C GLY A 155 13.20 -24.25 -6.89
N LYS A 156 14.22 -24.81 -7.56
CA LYS A 156 14.17 -25.48 -8.89
C LYS A 156 14.33 -24.65 -10.17
N VAL A 157 14.83 -23.41 -10.12
CA VAL A 157 15.22 -22.70 -11.35
C VAL A 157 16.71 -22.30 -11.27
N PRO A 158 17.55 -22.71 -12.25
CA PRO A 158 18.95 -22.30 -12.26
C PRO A 158 19.07 -20.79 -12.46
N PRO A 159 20.09 -20.14 -11.87
CA PRO A 159 20.25 -18.70 -11.96
C PRO A 159 20.36 -18.22 -13.42
N PRO A 160 19.78 -17.04 -13.74
CA PRO A 160 19.84 -16.49 -15.08
C PRO A 160 21.30 -16.32 -15.52
N GLY A 161 21.65 -16.90 -16.68
CA GLY A 161 22.99 -16.80 -17.28
C GLY A 161 23.80 -18.11 -17.34
N LYS A 162 23.43 -19.17 -16.62
CA LYS A 162 24.12 -20.48 -16.74
C LYS A 162 23.42 -21.38 -17.77
N LYS A 163 23.95 -21.41 -18.99
CA LYS A 163 23.50 -22.36 -20.04
C LYS A 163 23.95 -23.78 -19.69
N ARG A 164 23.06 -24.77 -19.87
CA ARG A 164 23.44 -26.19 -19.79
C ARG A 164 24.38 -26.54 -20.94
N CYS A 165 25.35 -27.42 -20.68
CA CYS A 165 26.10 -28.06 -21.75
C CYS A 165 25.14 -28.78 -22.70
N SER A 166 25.21 -28.52 -24.01
CA SER A 166 24.31 -29.17 -24.97
C SER A 166 24.64 -30.64 -25.25
N ILE A 167 25.76 -31.16 -24.73
CA ILE A 167 26.17 -32.56 -24.83
C ILE A 167 25.67 -33.33 -23.59
N CYS A 168 26.25 -33.08 -22.42
CA CYS A 168 25.95 -33.81 -21.19
C CYS A 168 24.83 -33.19 -20.33
N ARG A 169 24.25 -32.05 -20.75
CA ARG A 169 23.18 -31.31 -20.03
C ARG A 169 23.54 -30.81 -18.62
N SER A 170 24.79 -30.94 -18.19
CA SER A 170 25.27 -30.41 -16.90
C SER A 170 25.36 -28.87 -16.92
N PHE A 171 25.12 -28.24 -15.77
CA PHE A 171 25.28 -26.79 -15.54
C PHE A 171 26.71 -26.39 -15.12
N ALA A 172 27.60 -27.37 -14.92
CA ALA A 172 28.96 -27.12 -14.42
C ALA A 172 29.90 -26.53 -15.49
N HIS A 173 29.63 -26.78 -16.78
CA HIS A 173 30.53 -26.40 -17.88
C HIS A 173 29.78 -26.16 -19.20
N ASN A 174 30.44 -25.52 -20.17
CA ASN A 174 29.95 -25.32 -21.53
C ASN A 174 30.41 -26.44 -22.49
N LYS A 175 29.73 -26.62 -23.64
CA LYS A 175 30.05 -27.64 -24.68
C LYS A 175 31.55 -27.75 -25.01
N ARG A 176 32.25 -26.60 -25.08
CA ARG A 176 33.68 -26.53 -25.43
C ARG A 176 34.62 -27.17 -24.41
N ARG A 177 34.21 -27.23 -23.13
CA ARG A 177 34.98 -27.83 -22.03
C ARG A 177 34.35 -29.15 -21.53
N CYS A 178 33.44 -29.73 -22.31
CA CYS A 178 32.81 -30.99 -21.96
C CYS A 178 33.78 -32.15 -22.27
N THR A 179 34.02 -33.00 -21.29
CA THR A 179 34.87 -34.20 -21.43
C THR A 179 34.26 -35.21 -22.40
N GLU A 180 32.94 -35.31 -22.46
CA GLU A 180 32.21 -36.12 -23.46
C GLU A 180 32.30 -35.57 -24.89
N ASN A 181 32.73 -34.31 -25.07
CA ASN A 181 32.97 -33.73 -26.39
C ASN A 181 34.25 -34.26 -27.04
N ALA A 182 35.16 -34.86 -26.27
CA ALA A 182 36.38 -35.47 -26.80
C ALA A 182 36.08 -36.75 -27.59
N GLY A 183 35.16 -37.60 -27.10
CA GLY A 183 34.80 -38.87 -27.75
C GLY A 183 34.03 -38.71 -29.06
N PHE A 184 33.34 -37.57 -29.29
CA PHE A 184 32.64 -37.32 -30.55
C PHE A 184 33.55 -36.88 -31.70
N LYS A 185 34.82 -36.53 -31.43
CA LYS A 185 35.77 -36.11 -32.48
C LYS A 185 36.47 -37.29 -33.17
N GLU A 186 36.46 -38.48 -32.57
CA GLU A 186 37.06 -39.69 -33.17
C GLU A 186 36.12 -40.44 -34.14
N ALA A 187 34.81 -40.13 -34.14
CA ALA A 187 33.83 -40.76 -35.04
C ALA A 187 33.66 -40.03 -36.40
N LYS A 188 34.56 -39.12 -36.76
CA LYS A 188 34.56 -38.39 -38.05
C LYS A 188 35.93 -38.38 -38.74
N ARG A 189 36.59 -39.55 -38.77
CA ARG A 189 37.62 -39.86 -39.76
C ARG A 189 37.20 -41.06 -40.56
#